data_AF-A0A2H5UZ27-F1
#
_entry.id   AF-A0A2H5UZ27-F1
#
_cell.length_a   1.000
_cell.length_b   1.000
_cell.length_c   1.000
_cell.angle_alpha   90.00
_cell.angle_beta   90.00
_cell.angle_gamma   90.00
#
_symmetry.space_group_name_H-M   'P 1'
#
loop_
_entity.id
_entity.type
_entity.pdbx_description
1 polymer ?
#
loop_
_entity_poly.entity_id
_entity_poly.type
_entity_poly.pdbx_seq_one_letter_code
_entity_poly.pdbx_strand_id
1 'polypeptide(L)'
;MAEKCFKVELFIQGLGWRPLHEYSSHSGLVSEMEDAVKLALAEILPKIEKAEVYGVKVGEPVGFRILESAGGRPQPIPPECSKIRWEDHKHFFYRRGSAYMLYKFWSWPD
;
A
#
# COMPACT_ATOMS: atom_id res chain seq x y z
N MET A 1 -20.65 18.04 -8.02
CA MET A 1 -20.13 16.67 -8.30
C MET A 1 -19.05 16.42 -7.27
N ALA A 2 -19.15 15.38 -6.44
CA ALA A 2 -18.05 15.04 -5.54
C ALA A 2 -16.87 14.59 -6.41
N GLU A 3 -15.69 15.20 -6.23
CA GLU A 3 -14.49 14.75 -6.91
C GLU A 3 -14.19 13.32 -6.45
N LYS A 4 -14.11 12.39 -7.41
CA LYS A 4 -13.75 11.00 -7.10
C LYS A 4 -12.36 11.01 -6.49
N CYS A 5 -12.23 10.46 -5.29
CA CYS A 5 -10.94 10.29 -4.61
C CYS A 5 -10.65 8.81 -4.43
N PHE A 6 -9.38 8.47 -4.24
CA PHE A 6 -8.94 7.11 -3.96
C PHE A 6 -8.36 7.07 -2.55
N LYS A 7 -8.77 6.07 -1.77
CA LYS A 7 -8.18 5.75 -0.47
C LYS A 7 -7.33 4.50 -0.54
N VAL A 8 -6.23 4.51 0.20
CA VAL A 8 -5.33 3.37 0.34
C VAL A 8 -5.57 2.66 1.67
N GLU A 9 -5.71 1.34 1.60
CA GLU A 9 -5.67 0.46 2.77
C GLU A 9 -4.53 -0.54 2.62
N LEU A 10 -3.75 -0.71 3.68
CA LEU A 10 -2.66 -1.69 3.78
C LEU A 10 -3.18 -2.97 4.43
N PHE A 11 -2.70 -4.11 3.96
CA PHE A 11 -2.87 -5.37 4.67
C PHE A 11 -1.67 -5.59 5.57
N ILE A 12 -1.89 -5.53 6.87
CA ILE A 12 -0.86 -5.63 7.89
C ILE A 12 -0.83 -7.07 8.40
N GLN A 13 0.36 -7.68 8.39
CA GLN A 13 0.54 -9.06 8.82
C GLN A 13 0.10 -9.22 10.29
N GLY A 14 -0.83 -10.14 10.53
CA GLY A 14 -1.43 -10.38 11.85
C GLY A 14 -2.50 -9.37 12.29
N LEU A 15 -2.71 -8.25 11.57
CA LEU A 15 -3.67 -7.20 11.96
C LEU A 15 -4.75 -6.91 10.90
N GLY A 16 -4.61 -7.45 9.68
CA GLY A 16 -5.60 -7.34 8.61
C GLY A 16 -5.58 -5.98 7.90
N TRP A 17 -6.72 -5.57 7.34
CA TRP A 17 -6.84 -4.31 6.59
C TRP A 17 -6.84 -3.10 7.52
N ARG A 18 -5.95 -2.16 7.26
CA ARG A 18 -5.82 -0.89 7.99
C ARG A 18 -5.70 0.28 7.03
N PRO A 19 -6.28 1.45 7.34
CA PRO A 19 -6.11 2.64 6.52
C PRO A 19 -4.67 3.14 6.57
N LEU A 20 -4.19 3.73 5.47
CA LEU A 20 -2.80 4.19 5.33
C LEU A 20 -2.38 5.17 6.43
N HIS A 21 -3.26 6.08 6.85
CA HIS A 21 -2.95 7.13 7.83
C HIS A 21 -2.59 6.62 9.23
N GLU A 22 -2.86 5.33 9.53
CA GLU A 22 -2.39 4.71 10.78
C GLU A 22 -0.88 4.42 10.74
N TYR A 23 -0.27 4.36 9.55
CA TYR A 23 1.12 3.98 9.32
C TYR A 23 1.95 5.07 8.64
N SER A 24 1.28 6.08 8.07
CA SER A 24 1.87 7.19 7.33
C SER A 24 1.35 8.52 7.88
N SER A 25 2.16 9.58 7.77
CA SER A 25 1.70 10.95 8.05
C SER A 25 0.74 11.48 6.97
N HIS A 26 0.66 10.81 5.82
CA HIS A 26 -0.27 11.13 4.75
C HIS A 26 -1.66 10.57 5.05
N SER A 27 -2.72 11.34 4.72
CA SER A 27 -4.12 10.92 4.93
C SER A 27 -4.52 9.63 4.19
N GLY A 28 -3.75 9.28 3.15
CA GLY A 28 -4.04 8.18 2.24
C GLY A 28 -5.13 8.47 1.21
N LEU A 29 -5.61 9.72 1.12
CA LEU A 29 -6.56 10.17 0.12
C LEU A 29 -5.87 10.97 -0.99
N VAL A 30 -6.04 10.55 -2.23
CA VAL A 30 -5.48 11.19 -3.43
C VAL A 30 -6.52 11.29 -4.55
N SER A 31 -6.28 12.16 -5.52
CA SER A 31 -7.17 12.36 -6.67
C SER A 31 -7.01 11.29 -7.75
N GLU A 32 -5.82 10.70 -7.88
CA GLU A 32 -5.49 9.75 -8.96
C GLU A 32 -5.21 8.34 -8.43
N MET A 33 -5.62 7.33 -9.19
CA MET A 33 -5.37 5.93 -8.81
C MET A 33 -3.88 5.60 -8.82
N GLU A 34 -3.12 6.16 -9.76
CA GLU A 34 -1.66 5.96 -9.84
C GLU A 34 -0.95 6.46 -8.58
N ASP A 35 -1.39 7.61 -8.06
CA ASP A 35 -0.87 8.20 -6.84
C ASP A 35 -1.18 7.33 -5.61
N ALA A 36 -2.35 6.69 -5.60
CA ALA A 36 -2.72 5.76 -4.54
C ALA A 36 -1.81 4.53 -4.55
N VAL A 37 -1.43 4.04 -5.74
CA VAL A 37 -0.42 2.97 -5.87
C VAL A 37 0.94 3.43 -5.36
N LYS A 38 1.40 4.63 -5.75
CA LYS A 38 2.70 5.18 -5.30
C LYS A 38 2.78 5.29 -3.77
N LEU A 39 1.72 5.79 -3.13
CA LEU A 39 1.62 5.85 -1.68
C LEU A 39 1.70 4.47 -1.02
N ALA A 40 0.94 3.50 -1.55
CA ALA A 40 0.97 2.15 -1.01
C ALA A 40 2.36 1.52 -1.12
N LEU A 41 3.03 1.70 -2.25
CA LEU A 41 4.38 1.22 -2.48
C LEU A 41 5.40 1.91 -1.57
N ALA A 42 5.26 3.22 -1.32
CA ALA A 42 6.16 3.96 -0.44
C ALA A 42 6.21 3.37 0.98
N GLU A 43 5.08 2.83 1.47
CA GLU A 43 5.02 2.17 2.78
C GLU A 43 5.53 0.71 2.75
N ILE A 44 5.36 0.00 1.63
CA ILE A 44 5.69 -1.42 1.52
C ILE A 44 7.15 -1.65 1.12
N LEU A 45 7.69 -0.92 0.15
CA LEU A 45 9.02 -1.14 -0.41
C LEU A 45 10.14 -1.10 0.65
N PRO A 46 10.18 -0.14 1.60
CA PRO A 46 11.21 -0.12 2.64
C PRO A 46 11.19 -1.36 3.54
N LYS A 47 10.06 -2.08 3.61
CA LYS A 47 9.91 -3.31 4.39
C LYS A 47 10.41 -4.52 3.63
N ILE A 48 10.17 -4.57 2.32
CA ILE A 48 10.75 -5.58 1.42
C ILE A 48 12.28 -5.50 1.45
N GLU A 49 12.85 -4.30 1.37
CA GLU A 49 14.31 -4.11 1.38
C GLU A 49 14.95 -4.51 2.71
N LYS A 50 14.22 -4.37 3.82
CA LYS A 50 14.68 -4.72 5.18
C LYS A 50 14.33 -6.13 5.61
N ALA A 51 13.41 -6.80 4.91
CA ALA A 51 12.98 -8.13 5.27
C ALA A 51 14.17 -9.10 5.08
N GLU A 52 14.70 -9.59 6.20
CA GLU A 52 15.71 -10.63 6.21
C GLU A 52 15.15 -11.94 5.62
N VAL A 53 16.02 -12.94 5.46
CA VAL A 53 15.74 -14.28 4.90
C VAL A 53 14.48 -14.96 5.47
N TYR A 54 13.98 -14.52 6.64
CA TYR A 54 12.86 -15.09 7.38
C TYR A 54 11.48 -14.45 7.11
N GLY A 55 11.37 -13.47 6.21
CA GLY A 55 10.09 -12.88 5.80
C GLY A 55 9.68 -11.62 6.58
N VAL A 56 8.44 -11.17 6.37
CA VAL A 56 7.90 -9.94 6.98
C VAL A 56 7.38 -10.22 8.41
N LYS A 57 7.52 -9.25 9.31
CA LYS A 57 7.15 -9.39 10.74
C LYS A 57 5.68 -9.03 10.96
N VAL A 58 5.10 -9.55 12.05
CA VAL A 58 3.79 -9.10 12.53
C VAL A 58 3.79 -7.58 12.71
N GLY A 59 2.76 -6.92 12.22
CA GLY A 59 2.64 -5.46 12.25
C GLY A 59 3.21 -4.75 11.01
N GLU A 60 3.83 -5.45 10.08
CA GLU A 60 4.35 -4.87 8.84
C GLU A 60 3.37 -5.05 7.66
N PRO A 61 3.37 -4.12 6.69
CA PRO A 61 2.50 -4.20 5.51
C PRO A 61 2.99 -5.25 4.51
N VAL A 62 2.10 -6.17 4.12
CA VAL A 62 2.36 -7.26 3.15
C VAL A 62 1.45 -7.20 1.92
N GLY A 63 0.71 -6.11 1.77
CA GLY A 63 -0.17 -5.89 0.64
C GLY A 63 -0.95 -4.61 0.79
N PHE A 64 -1.70 -4.26 -0.25
CA PHE A 64 -2.54 -3.08 -0.26
C PHE A 64 -3.76 -3.27 -1.16
N ARG A 65 -4.77 -2.44 -0.95
CA ARG A 65 -5.90 -2.27 -1.86
C ARG A 65 -6.24 -0.79 -1.99
N ILE A 66 -6.79 -0.44 -3.14
CA ILE A 66 -7.23 0.91 -3.45
C ILE A 66 -8.74 0.87 -3.56
N LEU A 67 -9.41 1.82 -2.89
CA LEU A 67 -10.87 1.92 -2.86
C LEU A 67 -11.28 3.30 -3.33
N GLU A 68 -12.36 3.39 -4.09
CA GLU A 68 -12.99 4.68 -4.39
C GLU A 68 -13.60 5.26 -3.11
N SER A 69 -13.44 6.57 -2.93
CA SER A 69 -14.05 7.36 -1.86
C SER A 69 -14.94 8.43 -2.46
N ALA A 70 -16.19 8.50 -1.98
CA ALA A 70 -17.17 9.49 -2.39
C ALA A 70 -17.01 10.84 -1.67
N GLY A 71 -15.97 11.01 -0.85
CA GLY A 71 -15.71 12.23 -0.10
C GLY A 71 -14.32 12.28 0.53
N GLY A 72 -13.97 13.47 1.02
CA GLY A 72 -12.65 13.81 1.55
C GLY A 72 -11.97 14.88 0.72
N ARG A 73 -10.90 15.47 1.27
CA ARG A 73 -10.04 16.41 0.53
C ARG A 73 -8.77 15.67 0.13
N PRO A 74 -8.57 15.32 -1.14
CA PRO A 74 -7.37 14.63 -1.58
C PRO A 74 -6.15 15.52 -1.32
N GLN A 75 -5.03 14.88 -1.00
CA GLN A 75 -3.75 15.53 -0.77
C GLN A 75 -2.78 15.13 -1.88
N PRO A 76 -1.86 16.02 -2.29
CA PRO A 76 -0.79 15.65 -3.19
C PRO A 76 0.12 14.63 -2.50
N ILE A 77 0.63 13.66 -3.25
CA ILE A 77 1.58 12.69 -2.72
C ILE A 77 2.87 13.37 -2.26
N PRO A 78 3.56 12.81 -1.25
CA PRO A 78 4.88 13.28 -0.86
C PRO A 78 5.87 13.26 -2.04
N PRO A 79 6.78 14.24 -2.18
CA PRO A 79 7.70 14.35 -3.31
C PRO A 79 8.55 13.09 -3.56
N GLU A 80 8.92 12.36 -2.52
CA GLU A 80 9.66 11.11 -2.58
C GLU A 80 8.90 10.00 -3.32
N CYS A 81 7.57 10.02 -3.28
CA CYS A 81 6.72 9.05 -3.96
C CYS A 81 6.70 9.25 -5.48
N SER A 82 7.05 10.44 -5.97
CA SER A 82 7.01 10.77 -7.40
C SER A 82 7.91 9.89 -8.27
N LYS A 83 8.98 9.34 -7.69
CA LYS A 83 9.95 8.48 -8.39
C LYS A 83 9.51 7.01 -8.44
N ILE A 84 8.50 6.64 -7.65
CA ILE A 84 8.03 5.25 -7.57
C ILE A 84 7.19 4.94 -8.80
N ARG A 85 7.53 3.84 -9.49
CA ARG A 85 6.79 3.37 -10.67
C ARG A 85 6.29 1.96 -10.42
N TRP A 86 4.98 1.77 -10.54
CA TRP A 86 4.36 0.45 -10.34
C TRP A 86 5.00 -0.65 -11.20
N GLU A 87 5.32 -0.34 -12.46
CA GLU A 87 5.91 -1.29 -13.40
C GLU A 87 7.24 -1.90 -12.92
N ASP A 88 8.03 -1.14 -12.16
CA ASP A 88 9.33 -1.58 -11.65
C ASP A 88 9.17 -2.54 -10.45
N HIS A 89 8.01 -2.51 -9.78
CA HIS A 89 7.77 -3.23 -8.52
C HIS A 89 6.64 -4.26 -8.59
N LYS A 90 5.81 -4.26 -9.65
CA LYS A 90 4.64 -5.14 -9.78
C LYS A 90 4.98 -6.63 -9.65
N HIS A 91 6.20 -7.02 -10.00
CA HIS A 91 6.68 -8.40 -9.92
C HIS A 91 6.78 -8.94 -8.49
N PHE A 92 6.80 -8.07 -7.46
CA PHE A 92 6.72 -8.49 -6.05
C PHE A 92 5.31 -8.91 -5.62
N PHE A 93 4.27 -8.54 -6.40
CA PHE A 93 2.88 -8.66 -5.99
C PHE A 93 2.09 -9.62 -6.88
N TYR A 94 1.19 -10.38 -6.25
CA TYR A 94 0.10 -11.06 -6.94
C TYR A 94 -1.23 -10.38 -6.61
N ARG A 95 -2.21 -10.50 -7.51
CA ARG A 95 -3.53 -9.92 -7.33
C ARG A 95 -4.48 -10.93 -6.68
N ARG A 96 -5.21 -10.52 -5.65
CA ARG A 96 -6.29 -11.28 -5.00
C ARG A 96 -7.54 -10.41 -4.90
N GLY A 97 -8.47 -10.57 -5.84
CA GLY A 97 -9.63 -9.69 -5.96
C GLY A 97 -9.21 -8.25 -6.29
N SER A 98 -9.53 -7.31 -5.40
CA SER A 98 -9.14 -5.90 -5.51
C SER A 98 -7.81 -5.55 -4.81
N ALA A 99 -7.15 -6.54 -4.20
CA ALA A 99 -5.90 -6.35 -3.46
C ALA A 99 -4.67 -6.81 -4.25
N TYR A 100 -3.53 -6.18 -3.95
CA TYR A 100 -2.19 -6.58 -4.36
C TYR A 100 -1.42 -7.06 -3.13
N MET A 101 -0.96 -8.31 -3.15
CA MET A 101 -0.34 -9.00 -2.01
C MET A 101 1.06 -9.46 -2.37
N LEU A 102 2.00 -9.42 -1.43
CA LEU A 102 3.38 -9.87 -1.69
C LEU A 102 3.49 -11.39 -1.92
N TYR A 103 4.28 -11.81 -2.91
CA TYR A 103 4.46 -13.22 -3.28
C TYR A 103 5.21 -14.08 -2.25
N LYS A 104 6.26 -13.56 -1.61
CA LYS A 104 7.27 -14.37 -0.89
C LYS A 104 7.45 -14.03 0.59
N PHE A 105 6.61 -13.16 1.13
CA PHE A 105 6.77 -12.66 2.49
C PHE A 105 5.76 -13.24 3.49
N TRP A 106 5.13 -14.35 3.12
CA TRP A 106 4.20 -15.11 3.95
C TRP A 106 4.92 -16.34 4.48
N SER A 107 5.42 -16.27 5.72
CA SER A 107 5.62 -17.47 6.51
C SER A 107 4.24 -17.93 7.00
N TRP A 108 3.75 -19.06 6.48
CA TRP A 108 2.74 -19.82 7.20
C TRP A 108 3.42 -20.33 8.48
N PRO A 109 2.81 -20.20 9.67
CA PRO A 109 3.24 -21.04 10.78
C PRO A 109 2.98 -22.49 10.36
N ASP A 110 4.00 -23.34 10.46
CA ASP A 110 3.83 -24.79 10.41
C ASP A 110 2.85 -25.26 11.51
#